data_AF-A0ABD0N7H4-F1
#
_entry.id   AF-A0ABD0N7H4-F1
#
_cell.length_a   1.000
_cell.length_b   1.000
_cell.length_c   1.000
_cell.angle_alpha   90.00
_cell.angle_beta   90.00
_cell.angle_gamma   90.00
#
_symmetry.space_group_name_H-M   'P 1'
#
loop_
_entity.id
_entity.type
_entity.pdbx_description
1 polymer ?
#
loop_
_entity_poly.entity_id
_entity_poly.type
_entity_poly.pdbx_seq_one_letter_code
_entity_poly.pdbx_strand_id
1 'polypeptide(L)' 'AAKMFLTRSLEMRQRVLGPDHPDCAQSLNNLAALHCERKEYESAEELYERALDIRKRALAPDHPSLAYTLKHLAMLYKRR' A
#
# COMPACT_ATOMS: atom_id res chain seq x y z
N ALA A 1 -3.45 6.37 -16.89
CA ALA A 1 -3.94 7.43 -15.98
C ALA A 1 -3.83 7.06 -14.50
N ALA A 2 -4.34 5.90 -14.04
CA ALA A 2 -4.38 5.53 -12.62
C ALA A 2 -3.04 5.67 -11.86
N LYS A 3 -1.94 5.13 -12.40
CA LYS A 3 -0.61 5.23 -11.77
C LYS A 3 -0.21 6.67 -11.45
N MET A 4 -0.40 7.59 -12.39
CA MET A 4 -0.05 9.01 -12.24
C MET A 4 -0.82 9.65 -11.08
N PHE A 5 -2.13 9.43 -10.99
CA PHE A 5 -2.95 10.00 -9.91
C PHE A 5 -2.59 9.41 -8.54
N LEU A 6 -2.34 8.10 -8.47
CA LEU A 6 -1.95 7.44 -7.23
C LEU A 6 -0.56 7.87 -6.74
N THR A 7 0.42 8.00 -7.64
CA THR A 7 1.74 8.54 -7.31
C THR A 7 1.63 9.98 -6.83
N ARG A 8 0.87 10.82 -7.53
CA ARG A 8 0.67 12.22 -7.11
C ARG A 8 0.00 12.34 -5.74
N SER A 9 -0.99 11.49 -5.47
CA SER A 9 -1.64 11.40 -4.16
C SER A 9 -0.65 11.00 -3.06
N LEU A 10 0.23 10.01 -3.32
CA LEU A 10 1.26 9.60 -2.40
C LEU A 10 2.23 10.74 -2.09
N GLU A 11 2.76 11.42 -3.12
CA GLU A 11 3.67 12.56 -2.96
C GLU A 11 3.07 13.67 -2.09
N MET A 12 1.81 14.02 -2.34
CA MET A 12 1.10 15.04 -1.56
C MET A 12 0.94 14.63 -0.10
N ARG A 13 0.55 13.38 0.17
CA ARG A 13 0.40 12.86 1.53
C ARG A 13 1.74 12.80 2.26
N GLN A 14 2.79 12.35 1.59
CA GLN A 14 4.14 12.32 2.18
C GLN A 14 4.63 13.72 2.55
N ARG A 15 4.37 14.71 1.69
CA ARG A 15 4.76 16.10 1.94
C ARG A 15 3.99 16.74 3.11
N VAL A 16 2.69 16.45 3.23
CA VAL A 16 1.81 17.11 4.22
C VAL A 16 1.80 16.39 5.56
N LEU A 17 1.84 15.06 5.55
CA LEU A 17 1.63 14.21 6.73
C LEU A 17 2.89 13.45 7.18
N GLY A 18 3.93 13.42 6.33
CA GLY A 18 5.11 12.60 6.53
C GLY A 18 5.00 11.21 5.89
N PRO A 19 6.15 10.56 5.60
CA PRO A 19 6.18 9.30 4.87
C PRO A 19 5.59 8.10 5.62
N ASP A 20 5.55 8.16 6.95
CA ASP A 20 5.04 7.09 7.84
C ASP A 20 3.58 7.31 8.28
N HIS A 21 2.86 8.24 7.65
CA HIS A 21 1.45 8.43 7.98
C HIS A 21 0.58 7.29 7.40
N PRO A 22 -0.46 6.80 8.12
CA PRO A 22 -1.37 5.75 7.62
C PRO A 22 -1.99 6.02 6.24
N ASP A 23 -2.22 7.29 5.90
CA ASP A 23 -2.73 7.67 4.57
C ASP A 23 -1.71 7.44 3.44
N CYS A 24 -0.40 7.55 3.73
CA CYS A 24 0.65 7.18 2.79
C CYS A 24 0.59 5.67 2.52
N ALA A 25 0.37 4.85 3.55
CA ALA A 25 0.15 3.41 3.39
C ALA A 25 -1.08 3.09 2.53
N GLN A 26 -2.16 3.87 2.63
CA GLN A 26 -3.32 3.70 1.76
C GLN A 26 -2.98 3.97 0.29
N SER A 27 -2.19 5.00 -0.01
CA SER A 27 -1.75 5.26 -1.39
C SER A 27 -0.83 4.16 -1.92
N LEU A 28 0.10 3.66 -1.09
CA LEU A 28 0.98 2.54 -1.44
C LEU A 28 0.18 1.27 -1.75
N ASN A 29 -0.80 0.92 -0.92
CA ASN A 29 -1.71 -0.21 -1.19
C ASN A 29 -2.44 -0.09 -2.54
N ASN A 30 -2.91 1.12 -2.88
CA ASN A 30 -3.61 1.32 -4.16
C ASN A 30 -2.66 1.20 -5.36
N LEU A 31 -1.41 1.66 -5.23
CA LEU A 31 -0.37 1.44 -6.25
C LEU A 31 -0.07 -0.05 -6.39
N ALA A 32 0.07 -0.76 -5.28
CA ALA A 32 0.32 -2.21 -5.27
C ALA A 32 -0.81 -2.98 -5.97
N ALA A 33 -2.07 -2.62 -5.73
CA ALA A 33 -3.22 -3.20 -6.42
C ALA A 33 -3.15 -3.00 -7.94
N LEU A 34 -2.78 -1.78 -8.39
CA LEU A 34 -2.59 -1.50 -9.81
C LEU A 34 -1.45 -2.33 -10.42
N HIS A 35 -0.35 -2.54 -9.68
CA HIS A 35 0.75 -3.41 -10.11
C HIS A 35 0.29 -4.88 -10.21
N CYS A 36 -0.52 -5.37 -9.27
CA CYS A 36 -1.14 -6.70 -9.37
C CYS A 36 -2.01 -6.86 -10.63
N GLU A 37 -2.82 -5.86 -10.97
CA GLU A 37 -3.66 -5.87 -12.19
C GLU A 37 -2.81 -5.98 -13.46
N ARG A 38 -1.57 -5.51 -13.41
CA ARG A 38 -0.59 -5.57 -14.51
C ARG A 38 0.31 -6.81 -14.46
N LYS A 39 0.10 -7.71 -13.49
CA LYS A 39 0.94 -8.88 -13.21
C LYS A 39 2.39 -8.52 -12.85
N GLU A 40 2.62 -7.30 -12.36
CA GLU A 40 3.91 -6.81 -11.87
C GLU A 40 4.01 -7.18 -10.37
N TYR A 41 4.07 -8.49 -10.06
CA TYR A 41 3.87 -8.99 -8.70
C TYR A 41 4.98 -8.58 -7.73
N GLU A 42 6.25 -8.56 -8.15
CA GLU A 42 7.37 -8.12 -7.32
C GLU A 42 7.19 -6.67 -6.87
N SER A 43 6.85 -5.75 -7.79
CA SER A 43 6.60 -4.35 -7.45
C SER A 43 5.38 -4.18 -6.55
N ALA A 44 4.35 -5.01 -6.73
CA ALA A 44 3.17 -4.99 -5.86
C ALA A 44 3.51 -5.47 -4.44
N GLU A 45 4.34 -6.51 -4.31
CA GLU A 45 4.77 -7.08 -3.03
C GLU A 45 5.50 -6.02 -2.20
N GLU A 46 6.54 -5.39 -2.76
CA GLU A 46 7.30 -4.31 -2.10
C GLU A 46 6.40 -3.17 -1.59
N LEU A 47 5.42 -2.77 -2.40
CA LEU A 47 4.49 -1.68 -2.05
C LEU A 47 3.52 -2.09 -0.94
N TYR A 48 2.99 -3.32 -0.97
CA TYR A 48 2.14 -3.84 0.09
C TYR A 48 2.89 -4.02 1.41
N GLU A 49 4.12 -4.53 1.37
CA GLU A 49 4.96 -4.69 2.57
C GLU A 49 5.28 -3.34 3.21
N ARG A 50 5.68 -2.35 2.40
CA ARG A 50 5.90 -0.99 2.90
C ARG A 50 4.64 -0.38 3.51
N ALA A 51 3.47 -0.60 2.90
CA ALA A 51 2.20 -0.15 3.45
C ALA A 51 1.87 -0.85 4.78
N LEU A 52 2.19 -2.13 4.91
CA LEU A 52 2.00 -2.91 6.12
C LEU A 52 2.88 -2.39 7.27
N ASP A 53 4.15 -2.12 6.99
CA ASP A 53 5.10 -1.63 7.99
C ASP A 53 4.70 -0.26 8.54
N ILE A 54 4.27 0.66 7.66
CA ILE A 54 3.75 1.96 8.09
C ILE A 54 2.54 1.77 9.02
N ARG A 55 1.59 0.90 8.64
CA ARG A 55 0.39 0.63 9.46
C ARG A 55 0.73 0.00 10.80
N LYS A 56 1.69 -0.93 10.84
CA LYS A 56 2.15 -1.56 12.09
C LYS A 56 2.79 -0.55 13.05
N ARG A 57 3.51 0.44 12.53
CA ARG A 57 4.12 1.49 13.35
C ARG A 57 3.12 2.55 13.83
N ALA A 58 2.13 2.87 13.00
CA ALA A 58 1.24 4.00 13.23
C ALA A 58 -0.13 3.65 13.85
N LEU A 59 -0.55 2.38 13.83
CA LEU A 59 -1.89 1.96 14.24
C LEU A 59 -1.84 0.86 15.30
N ALA A 60 -2.93 0.72 16.05
CA ALA A 60 -3.11 -0.41 16.97
C ALA A 60 -3.10 -1.76 16.21
N PRO A 61 -2.60 -2.85 16.82
CA PRO A 61 -2.46 -4.15 16.16
C PRO A 61 -3.76 -4.76 15.59
N ASP A 62 -4.91 -4.37 16.12
CA ASP A 62 -6.25 -4.81 15.72
C ASP A 62 -6.94 -3.86 14.72
N HIS A 63 -6.25 -2.82 14.27
CA HIS A 63 -6.83 -1.85 13.36
C HIS A 63 -7.22 -2.50 12.01
N PRO A 64 -8.46 -2.32 11.50
CA PRO A 64 -8.95 -2.99 10.28
C PRO A 64 -8.07 -2.79 9.04
N SER A 65 -7.35 -1.67 8.96
CA SER A 65 -6.40 -1.40 7.87
C SER A 65 -5.26 -2.43 7.78
N LEU A 66 -4.83 -3.03 8.89
CA LEU A 66 -3.83 -4.11 8.87
C LEU A 66 -4.39 -5.33 8.14
N ALA A 67 -5.60 -5.77 8.51
CA ALA A 67 -6.30 -6.88 7.86
C ALA A 67 -6.50 -6.63 6.35
N TYR A 68 -6.81 -5.38 5.97
CA TYR A 68 -6.94 -5.02 4.56
C TYR A 68 -5.64 -5.24 3.77
N THR A 69 -4.49 -4.80 4.29
CA THR A 69 -3.20 -5.01 3.61
C THR A 69 -2.83 -6.49 3.55
N LEU A 70 -2.99 -7.21 4.67
CA LEU A 70 -2.69 -8.64 4.75
C LEU A 70 -3.52 -9.47 3.77
N LYS A 71 -4.81 -9.16 3.62
CA LYS A 71 -5.68 -9.79 2.62
C LYS A 71 -5.11 -9.63 1.19
N HIS A 72 -4.60 -8.44 0.86
CA HIS A 72 -4.05 -8.19 -0.47
C HIS A 72 -2.72 -8.92 -0.71
N LEU A 73 -1.83 -8.97 0.28
CA LEU A 73 -0.63 -9.79 0.22
C LEU A 73 -0.97 -11.27 0.01
N ALA A 74 -1.94 -11.81 0.76
CA ALA A 74 -2.39 -13.18 0.56
C ALA A 74 -2.92 -13.42 -0.87
N MET A 75 -3.71 -12.49 -1.42
CA MET A 75 -4.18 -12.57 -2.81
C MET A 75 -3.04 -12.48 -3.83
N LEU A 76 -2.02 -11.66 -3.57
CA LEU A 76 -0.83 -11.54 -4.41
C LEU A 76 -0.08 -12.86 -4.47
N TYR A 77 0.23 -13.46 -3.32
CA TYR A 77 0.94 -14.74 -3.27
C TYR A 77 0.18 -15.90 -3.91
N LYS A 78 -1.16 -15.85 -3.94
CA LYS A 78 -1.96 -16.84 -4.68
C LYS A 78 -1.89 -16.69 -6.21
N ARG A 79 -1.47 -15.52 -6.71
CA ARG A 79 -1.42 -15.19 -8.14
C ARG A 79 0.00 -15.26 -8.72
N ARG A 80 1.01 -15.34 -7.86
CA ARG A 80 2.42 -15.57 -8.18
C ARG A 80 2.67 -17.06 -8.38
#